data_AF-A0A314KP43-F1
#
_entry.id   AF-A0A314KP43-F1
#
_cell.length_a   1.000
_cell.length_b   1.000
_cell.length_c   1.000
_cell.angle_alpha   90.00
_cell.angle_beta   90.00
_cell.angle_gamma   90.00
#
_symmetry.space_group_name_H-M   'P 1'
#
loop_
_entity.id
_entity.type
_entity.pdbx_description
1 polymer ?
#
loop_
_entity_poly.entity_id
_entity_poly.type
_entity_poly.pdbx_seq_one_letter_code
_entity_poly.pdbx_strand_id
1 'polypeptide(L)' 'MESAAVALICYQQKTPYIVIRAPSDLAGGGDADNEAATFINLAANNSVEVVVQFIKQ' A
#
# COMPACT_ATOMS: atom_id res chain seq x y z
N MET A 1 -6.53 -1.82 4.25
CA MET A 1 -7.78 -2.48 3.85
C MET A 1 -8.68 -1.62 2.93
N GLU A 2 -8.13 -0.64 2.19
CA GLU A 2 -8.93 0.43 1.55
C GLU A 2 -8.91 0.35 0.01
N SER A 3 -7.92 -0.35 -0.57
CA SER A 3 -7.62 -0.28 -2.00
C SER A 3 -8.78 -0.69 -2.92
N ALA A 4 -9.50 -1.78 -2.60
CA ALA A 4 -10.63 -2.21 -3.41
C ALA A 4 -11.81 -1.23 -3.36
N ALA A 5 -12.04 -0.59 -2.22
CA ALA A 5 -13.10 0.42 -2.07
C ALA A 5 -12.78 1.67 -2.91
N VAL A 6 -11.52 2.14 -2.90
CA VAL A 6 -11.08 3.25 -3.74
C VAL A 6 -11.15 2.86 -5.23
N ALA A 7 -10.71 1.65 -5.58
CA ALA A 7 -10.79 1.11 -6.95
C ALA A 7 -12.23 1.11 -7.48
N LEU A 8 -13.20 0.71 -6.65
CA LEU A 8 -14.62 0.69 -7.02
C LEU A 8 -15.12 2.09 -7.39
N ILE A 9 -14.78 3.10 -6.60
CA ILE A 9 -15.16 4.48 -6.89
C ILE A 9 -14.48 4.99 -8.16
N CYS A 10 -13.17 4.75 -8.33
CA CYS A 10 -12.45 5.12 -9.55
C CYS A 10 -13.05 4.47 -10.80
N TYR A 11 -13.44 3.19 -10.70
CA TYR A 11 -14.13 2.47 -11.77
C TYR A 11 -15.47 3.13 -12.13
N GLN A 12 -16.31 3.46 -11.13
CA GLN A 12 -17.59 4.15 -11.35
C GLN A 12 -17.41 5.54 -11.98
N GLN A 13 -16.34 6.25 -11.61
CA GLN A 13 -16.03 7.59 -12.13
C GLN A 13 -15.22 7.57 -13.44
N LYS A 14 -14.89 6.38 -13.99
CA LYS A 14 -14.03 6.22 -15.18
C LYS A 14 -12.66 6.90 -15.03
N THR A 15 -12.11 6.88 -13.82
CA THR A 15 -10.81 7.48 -13.50
C THR A 15 -9.74 6.39 -13.48
N PRO A 16 -8.63 6.53 -14.24
CA PRO A 16 -7.49 5.63 -14.15
C PRO A 16 -6.98 5.52 -12.71
N TYR A 17 -6.65 4.29 -12.29
CA TYR A 17 -6.32 4.00 -10.89
C TYR A 17 -5.17 3.00 -10.78
N ILE A 18 -4.25 3.27 -9.84
CA ILE A 18 -3.14 2.40 -9.46
C ILE A 18 -2.96 2.44 -7.94
N VAL A 19 -2.56 1.31 -7.35
CA VAL A 19 -2.22 1.18 -5.92
C VAL A 19 -0.77 0.83 -5.78
N ILE A 20 -0.07 1.58 -4.94
CA ILE A 20 1.28 1.27 -4.49
C ILE A 20 1.21 1.07 -2.97
N ARG A 21 1.66 -0.10 -2.50
CA ARG A 21 1.75 -0.45 -1.07
C ARG A 21 3.08 -1.17 -0.82
N ALA A 22 3.59 -1.03 0.40
CA ALA A 22 4.67 -1.84 0.92
C ALA A 22 4.18 -2.69 2.10
N PRO A 23 4.71 -3.91 2.30
CA PRO A 23 4.31 -4.78 3.39
C PRO A 23 4.77 -4.25 4.74
N SER A 24 3.87 -4.21 5.72
CA SER A 24 4.15 -3.91 7.13
C SER A 24 4.26 -5.16 8.00
N ASP A 25 3.80 -6.30 7.49
CA ASP A 25 3.70 -7.57 8.19
C ASP A 25 3.52 -8.69 7.14
N LEU A 26 3.54 -9.95 7.60
CA LEU A 26 3.38 -11.13 6.74
C LEU A 26 1.96 -11.71 6.76
N ALA A 27 0.97 -11.02 7.34
CA ALA A 27 -0.42 -11.47 7.44
C ALA A 27 -0.57 -12.91 8.00
N GLY A 28 0.25 -13.26 9.00
CA GLY A 28 0.29 -14.60 9.61
C GLY A 28 1.27 -15.57 8.94
N GLY A 29 2.08 -15.11 8.00
CA GLY A 29 3.15 -15.90 7.37
C GLY A 29 4.46 -15.97 8.16
N GLY A 30 4.52 -15.41 9.37
CA GLY A 30 5.69 -15.44 10.25
C GLY A 30 5.41 -16.19 11.55
N ASP A 31 6.49 -16.63 12.22
CA ASP A 31 6.42 -17.30 13.53
C ASP A 31 6.21 -16.31 14.70
N ALA A 32 6.34 -15.01 14.44
CA ALA A 32 6.16 -13.95 15.42
C ALA A 32 4.74 -13.37 15.38
N ASP A 33 4.37 -12.66 16.46
CA ASP A 33 3.17 -11.83 16.49
C ASP A 33 3.21 -10.76 15.39
N ASN A 34 2.04 -10.25 15.00
CA ASN A 34 1.89 -9.24 13.95
C ASN A 34 2.87 -8.06 14.11
N GLU A 35 3.84 -7.95 13.20
CA GLU A 35 4.87 -6.90 13.26
C GLU A 35 4.45 -5.58 12.60
N ALA A 36 3.17 -5.39 12.27
CA ALA A 36 2.70 -4.18 11.60
C ALA A 36 3.11 -2.90 12.34
N ALA A 37 3.01 -2.89 13.67
CA ALA A 37 3.43 -1.73 14.48
C ALA A 37 4.94 -1.45 14.39
N THR A 38 5.75 -2.48 14.18
CA THR A 38 7.22 -2.38 14.05
C THR A 38 7.59 -1.77 12.69
N PHE A 39 6.96 -2.23 11.61
CA PHE A 39 7.37 -1.85 10.25
C PHE A 39 6.49 -0.79 9.58
N ILE A 40 5.42 -0.30 10.22
CA ILE A 40 4.50 0.66 9.59
C ILE A 40 5.20 1.90 9.03
N ASN A 41 6.18 2.45 9.76
CA ASN A 41 6.93 3.63 9.30
C ASN A 41 7.81 3.30 8.08
N LEU A 42 8.46 2.13 8.07
CA LEU A 42 9.28 1.68 6.94
C LEU A 42 8.40 1.42 5.71
N ALA A 43 7.27 0.74 5.88
CA ALA A 43 6.31 0.48 4.81
C ALA A 43 5.73 1.77 4.23
N ALA A 44 5.41 2.76 5.08
CA ALA A 44 4.94 4.06 4.64
C ALA A 44 5.99 4.80 3.79
N ASN A 45 7.24 4.88 4.28
CA ASN A 45 8.33 5.55 3.55
C ASN A 45 8.61 4.87 2.19
N ASN A 46 8.67 3.54 2.16
CA ASN A 46 8.88 2.79 0.90
C ASN A 46 7.74 3.03 -0.09
N SER A 47 6.49 3.08 0.38
CA SER A 47 5.33 3.35 -0.49
C SER A 47 5.42 4.76 -1.09
N VAL A 48 5.82 5.76 -0.29
CA VAL A 48 6.00 7.15 -0.76
C VAL A 48 7.13 7.27 -1.77
N GLU A 49 8.28 6.64 -1.49
CA GLU A 49 9.44 6.64 -2.41
C GLU A 49 9.02 6.15 -3.80
N VAL A 50 8.35 5.00 -3.88
CA VAL A 50 7.90 4.42 -5.15
C VAL A 50 6.88 5.32 -5.85
N VAL A 51 5.92 5.91 -5.13
CA VAL A 51 4.95 6.86 -5.70
C VAL A 51 5.66 8.08 -6.30
N VAL A 52 6.62 8.66 -5.58
CA VAL A 52 7.37 9.84 -6.06
C VAL A 52 8.18 9.50 -7.31
N GLN A 53 8.84 8.35 -7.35
CA GLN A 53 9.58 7.91 -8.54
C GLN A 53 8.66 7.60 -9.72
N PHE A 54 7.48 7.03 -9.47
CA PHE A 54 6.47 6.78 -10.51
C PHE A 54 5.96 8.06 -11.16
N ILE A 55 5.73 9.13 -10.38
CA ILE A 55 5.22 10.42 -10.88
C ILE A 55 6.29 11.23 -11.63
N LYS A 56 7.57 11.03 -11.32
CA LYS A 56 8.69 11.74 -11.97
C LYS A 56 8.97 11.29 -13.40
N GLN A 57 8.49 10.11 -13.80
CA GLN A 57 8.62 9.59 -15.17
C GLN A 57 7.60 10.21 -16.10
#